data_AF-A0A972TEZ1-F1
#
_entry.id   AF-A0A972TEZ1-F1
#
_cell.length_a   1.000
_cell.length_b   1.000
_cell.length_c   1.000
_cell.angle_alpha   90.00
_cell.angle_beta   90.00
_cell.angle_gamma   90.00
#
_symmetry.space_group_name_H-M   'P 1'
#
loop_
_entity.id
_entity.type
_entity.pdbx_description
1 polymer ?
#
loop_
_entity_poly.entity_id
_entity_poly.type
_entity_poly.pdbx_seq_one_letter_code
_entity_poly.pdbx_strand_id
1 'polypeptide(L)'
;NKYGSTEEGISSLSEFDYERSLDYFDKGRKFRWWNGELYPMFGKHARRHSIRELAEKERAYLEWILSKDFSEEVKTMIKNTLSGVFPKPPKS
;
A
#
# COMPACT_ATOMS: atom_id res chain seq x y z
N ASN A 1 -37.09 -24.81 14.21
CA ASN A 1 -36.29 -25.81 13.49
C ASN A 1 -36.28 -25.47 12.01
N LYS A 2 -35.20 -24.86 11.49
CA LYS A 2 -34.56 -25.15 10.19
C LYS A 2 -33.66 -23.98 9.77
N TYR A 3 -32.37 -24.19 10.00
CA TYR A 3 -31.27 -23.48 9.35
C TYR A 3 -31.31 -23.84 7.85
N GLY A 4 -31.28 -22.82 6.99
CA GLY A 4 -31.23 -22.96 5.54
C GLY A 4 -29.91 -22.41 5.00
N SER A 5 -28.99 -23.33 4.74
CA SER A 5 -27.93 -23.34 3.72
C SER A 5 -26.90 -22.20 3.65
N THR A 6 -25.70 -22.52 4.11
CA THR A 6 -24.47 -21.70 4.18
C THR A 6 -23.53 -22.06 3.02
N GLU A 7 -23.86 -21.72 1.78
CA GLU A 7 -22.95 -22.06 0.66
C GLU A 7 -22.87 -21.06 -0.50
N GLU A 8 -23.67 -20.00 -0.54
CA GLU A 8 -23.63 -19.04 -1.67
C GLU A 8 -22.99 -17.67 -1.34
N GLY A 9 -22.36 -17.53 -0.18
CA GLY A 9 -21.85 -16.22 0.30
C GLY A 9 -20.33 -15.99 0.18
N ILE A 10 -19.54 -17.00 -0.19
CA ILE A 10 -18.07 -16.95 0.02
C ILE A 10 -17.29 -16.68 -1.28
N SER A 11 -17.75 -17.12 -2.47
CA SER A 11 -17.04 -16.83 -3.74
C SER A 11 -17.03 -15.34 -4.10
N SER A 12 -18.12 -14.61 -3.81
CA SER A 12 -18.18 -13.17 -4.06
C SER A 12 -17.22 -12.36 -3.18
N LEU A 13 -16.70 -12.94 -2.09
CA LEU A 13 -15.74 -12.27 -1.21
C LEU A 13 -14.30 -12.44 -1.71
N SER A 14 -13.95 -13.57 -2.34
CA SER A 14 -12.60 -13.80 -2.84
C SER A 14 -12.24 -12.93 -4.04
N GLU A 15 -13.16 -12.71 -4.97
CA GLU A 15 -12.94 -11.84 -6.13
C GLU A 15 -12.84 -10.37 -5.72
N PHE A 16 -13.65 -9.93 -4.76
CA PHE A 16 -13.61 -8.56 -4.23
C PHE A 16 -12.39 -8.28 -3.35
N ASP A 17 -11.84 -9.27 -2.65
CA ASP A 17 -10.57 -9.09 -1.91
C ASP A 17 -9.36 -9.10 -2.83
N TYR A 18 -9.42 -9.80 -3.97
CA TYR A 18 -8.32 -9.84 -4.94
C TYR A 18 -8.14 -8.50 -5.66
N GLU A 19 -9.22 -7.89 -6.16
CA GLU A 19 -9.17 -6.55 -6.77
C GLU A 19 -8.65 -5.50 -5.78
N ARG A 20 -9.09 -5.56 -4.52
CA ARG A 20 -8.60 -4.67 -3.46
C ARG A 20 -7.17 -4.96 -3.03
N SER A 21 -6.61 -6.13 -3.34
CA SER A 21 -5.21 -6.45 -3.02
C SER A 21 -4.23 -5.75 -3.96
N LEU A 22 -4.60 -5.56 -5.23
CA LEU A 22 -3.78 -4.87 -6.22
C LEU A 22 -3.64 -3.36 -5.91
N ASP A 23 -4.61 -2.80 -5.19
CA ASP A 23 -4.55 -1.44 -4.68
C ASP A 23 -3.43 -1.24 -3.66
N TYR A 24 -2.95 -2.26 -2.95
CA TYR A 24 -1.93 -2.09 -1.90
C TYR A 24 -0.57 -2.63 -2.32
N PHE A 25 0.47 -1.89 -1.99
CA PHE A 25 1.85 -2.30 -2.24
C PHE A 25 2.32 -3.35 -1.23
N ASP A 26 1.91 -3.21 0.04
CA ASP A 26 2.32 -4.09 1.12
C ASP A 26 1.16 -4.85 1.74
N LYS A 27 1.44 -6.05 2.27
CA LYS A 27 0.46 -6.89 2.99
C LYS A 27 -0.17 -6.19 4.19
N GLY A 28 0.54 -5.24 4.81
CA GLY A 28 0.06 -4.44 5.93
C GLY A 28 -0.87 -3.30 5.55
N ARG A 29 -1.15 -3.12 4.24
CA ARG A 29 -2.00 -2.06 3.68
C ARG A 29 -1.53 -0.65 4.11
N LYS A 30 -0.21 -0.47 4.29
CA LYS A 30 0.41 0.79 4.69
C LYS A 30 0.58 1.74 3.51
N PHE A 31 0.74 1.22 2.30
CA PHE A 31 0.86 1.99 1.07
C PHE A 31 -0.13 1.50 0.03
N ARG A 32 -0.79 2.45 -0.62
CA ARG A 32 -1.82 2.20 -1.63
C ARG A 32 -1.44 2.87 -2.95
N TRP A 33 -1.56 2.13 -4.04
CA TRP A 33 -1.54 2.63 -5.40
C TRP A 33 -2.77 3.49 -5.67
N TRP A 34 -2.55 4.69 -6.18
CA TRP A 34 -3.60 5.57 -6.69
C TRP A 34 -3.03 6.37 -7.85
N ASN A 35 -3.68 6.30 -9.02
CA ASN A 35 -3.25 6.99 -10.24
C ASN A 35 -1.79 6.71 -10.62
N GLY A 36 -1.32 5.49 -10.39
CA GLY A 36 0.05 5.07 -10.69
C GLY A 36 1.11 5.55 -9.71
N GLU A 37 0.72 6.19 -8.61
CA GLU A 37 1.62 6.60 -7.53
C GLU A 37 1.28 5.90 -6.22
N LEU A 38 2.26 5.78 -5.33
CA LEU A 38 2.03 5.24 -3.99
C LEU A 38 1.75 6.33 -2.99
N TYR A 39 0.72 6.11 -2.19
CA TYR A 39 0.34 6.98 -1.09
C TYR A 39 0.46 6.22 0.23
N PRO A 40 1.06 6.82 1.28
CA PRO A 40 0.96 6.27 2.62
C PRO A 40 -0.50 6.33 3.07
N MET A 41 -0.93 5.31 3.81
CA MET A 41 -2.26 5.19 4.39
C MET A 41 -2.26 5.52 5.90
N PHE A 42 -1.13 6.01 6.41
CA PHE A 42 -0.88 6.30 7.81
C PHE A 42 -0.09 7.62 8.00
N GLY A 43 -0.05 8.11 9.24
CA GLY A 43 0.70 9.32 9.60
C GLY A 43 0.11 10.62 9.03
N LYS A 44 0.85 11.72 9.19
CA LYS A 44 0.41 13.08 8.83
C LYS A 44 0.23 13.30 7.31
N HIS A 45 0.89 12.50 6.47
CA HIS A 45 0.81 12.59 5.00
C HIS A 45 -0.15 11.56 4.37
N ALA A 46 -0.91 10.84 5.18
CA ALA A 46 -1.82 9.80 4.71
C ALA A 46 -2.75 10.33 3.61
N ARG A 47 -2.77 9.67 2.45
CA ARG A 47 -3.64 9.99 1.29
C ARG A 47 -3.53 11.43 0.78
N ARG A 48 -2.46 12.16 1.14
CA ARG A 48 -2.28 13.58 0.78
C ARG A 48 -1.13 13.80 -0.17
N HIS A 49 0.00 13.14 0.08
CA HIS A 49 1.20 13.27 -0.73
C HIS A 49 1.68 11.89 -1.17
N SER A 50 2.08 11.79 -2.43
CA SER A 50 2.65 10.55 -2.93
C SER A 50 4.06 10.33 -2.37
N ILE A 51 4.55 9.10 -2.42
CA ILE A 51 5.93 8.76 -2.02
C ILE A 51 6.96 9.52 -2.86
N ARG A 52 6.62 9.84 -4.12
CA ARG A 52 7.43 10.72 -4.97
C ARG A 52 7.51 12.13 -4.39
N GLU A 53 6.37 12.75 -4.09
CA GLU A 53 6.35 14.09 -3.52
C GLU A 53 7.05 14.15 -2.15
N LEU A 54 6.88 13.12 -1.34
CA LEU A 54 7.53 13.02 -0.03
C LEU A 54 9.05 12.89 -0.16
N ALA A 55 9.56 12.25 -1.20
CA ALA A 55 11.00 12.18 -1.44
C ALA A 55 11.61 13.56 -1.76
N GLU A 56 10.84 14.42 -2.43
CA GLU A 56 11.26 15.77 -2.81
C GLU A 56 11.09 16.78 -1.67
N LYS A 57 9.95 16.72 -0.95
CA LYS A 57 9.54 17.75 0.02
C LYS A 57 9.82 17.36 1.48
N GLU A 58 9.71 16.07 1.80
CA GLU A 58 9.68 15.56 3.18
C GLU A 58 10.64 14.37 3.36
N ARG A 59 11.88 14.49 2.87
CA ARG A 59 12.85 13.39 2.90
C ARG A 59 13.07 12.79 4.30
N ALA A 60 13.07 13.64 5.34
CA ALA A 60 13.18 13.22 6.73
C ALA A 60 12.03 12.32 7.19
N TYR A 61 10.82 12.49 6.63
CA TYR A 61 9.69 11.62 6.91
C TYR A 61 9.92 10.21 6.35
N LEU A 62 10.48 10.11 5.15
CA LEU A 62 10.85 8.81 4.56
C LEU A 62 11.99 8.13 5.33
N GLU A 63 12.99 8.88 5.78
CA GLU A 63 14.06 8.36 6.64
C GLU A 63 13.52 7.88 7.99
N TRP A 64 12.54 8.59 8.57
CA TRP A 64 11.84 8.14 9.76
C TRP A 64 11.11 6.82 9.54
N ILE A 65 10.48 6.59 8.38
CA ILE A 65 9.86 5.29 8.04
C ILE A 65 10.92 4.17 8.08
N LEU A 66 12.13 4.40 7.57
CA LEU A 66 13.21 3.41 7.61
C LEU A 66 13.66 3.04 9.03
N SER A 67 13.54 3.98 9.97
CA SER A 67 13.84 3.76 11.39
C SER A 67 12.74 3.01 12.15
N LYS A 68 11.55 2.81 11.56
CA LYS A 68 10.41 2.18 12.22
C LYS A 68 10.26 0.71 11.81
N ASP A 69 9.40 0.02 12.57
CA ASP A 69 9.08 -1.38 12.36
C ASP A 69 8.10 -1.55 11.19
N PHE A 70 8.63 -1.42 9.98
CA PHE A 70 7.94 -1.75 8.74
C PHE A 70 8.54 -3.01 8.11
N SER A 71 7.78 -3.66 7.24
CA SER A 71 8.27 -4.80 6.46
C SER A 71 9.49 -4.41 5.63
N GLU A 72 10.35 -5.39 5.34
CA GLU A 72 11.53 -5.17 4.51
C GLU A 72 11.17 -4.73 3.08
N GLU A 73 10.01 -5.15 2.56
CA GLU A 73 9.45 -4.69 1.29
C GLU A 73 9.20 -3.18 1.29
N VAL A 74 8.56 -2.66 2.35
CA VAL A 74 8.35 -1.22 2.54
C VAL A 74 9.69 -0.50 2.67
N LYS A 75 10.59 -0.97 3.55
CA LYS A 75 11.89 -0.30 3.72
C LYS A 75 12.69 -0.26 2.42
N THR A 76 12.65 -1.33 1.64
CA THR A 76 13.31 -1.41 0.33
C THR A 76 12.71 -0.41 -0.65
N MET A 77 11.37 -0.32 -0.73
CA MET A 77 10.68 0.67 -1.55
C MET A 77 11.06 2.10 -1.20
N ILE A 78 11.14 2.41 0.10
CA ILE A 78 11.53 3.74 0.57
C ILE A 78 13.00 4.04 0.25
N LYS A 79 13.93 3.09 0.46
CA LYS A 79 15.35 3.23 0.07
C LYS A 79 15.51 3.51 -1.42
N ASN A 80 14.77 2.78 -2.26
CA ASN A 80 14.76 2.97 -3.71
C ASN A 80 14.24 4.37 -4.05
N THR A 81 13.12 4.78 -3.44
CA THR A 81 12.53 6.11 -3.66
C THR A 81 13.52 7.22 -3.29
N LEU A 82 14.21 7.10 -2.14
CA LEU A 82 15.24 8.06 -1.71
C LEU A 82 16.44 8.10 -2.64
N SER A 83 16.66 7.05 -3.43
CA SER A 83 17.68 6.96 -4.48
C SER A 83 17.17 7.41 -5.86
N GLY A 84 15.94 7.92 -5.95
CA GLY A 84 15.29 8.35 -7.19
C GLY A 84 14.65 7.22 -8.01
N VAL A 85 14.60 6.00 -7.46
CA VAL A 85 13.97 4.83 -8.10
C VAL A 85 12.56 4.65 -7.53
N PHE A 86 11.56 5.02 -8.33
CA PHE A 86 10.16 4.93 -7.92
C PHE A 86 9.56 3.58 -8.30
N PRO A 87 8.78 2.96 -7.39
CA PRO A 87 8.06 1.74 -7.72
C PRO A 87 7.05 2.01 -8.83
N LYS A 88 6.72 0.97 -9.60
CA LYS A 88 5.69 1.01 -10.63
C LYS A 88 4.51 0.13 -10.19
N PRO A 89 3.26 0.53 -10.49
CA PRO A 89 2.13 -0.31 -10.22
C PRO A 89 2.27 -1.64 -10.96
N PRO A 90 1.77 -2.76 -10.39
CA PRO A 90 1.70 -4.01 -11.13
C PRO A 90 0.91 -3.77 -12.42
N LYS A 91 1.44 -4.23 -13.56
CA LYS A 91 0.68 -4.20 -14.81
C LYS A 91 -0.50 -5.15 -14.65
N SER A 92 -1.72 -4.62 -14.76
CA SER A 92 -2.93 -5.44 -14.98
C SER A 92 -2.80 -6.27 -16.25
#